data_AF-A0A2S2NDF9-F1
#
_entry.id   AF-A0A2S2NDF9-F1
#
_cell.length_a   1.000
_cell.length_b   1.000
_cell.length_c   1.000
_cell.angle_alpha   90.00
_cell.angle_beta   90.00
_cell.angle_gamma   90.00
#
_symmetry.space_group_name_H-M   'P 1'
#
loop_
_entity.id
_entity.type
_entity.pdbx_description
1 polymer ?
#
loop_
_entity_poly.entity_id
_entity_poly.type
_entity_poly.pdbx_seq_one_letter_code
_entity_poly.pdbx_strand_id
1 'polypeptide(L)'
;MGNHNSFNLNHKEQLHSARINSLNKDPTLGMLPMEKLGKLLIQKSLEEDSINGIGCGVFKRYLFPQYPEMARKLFAFLVTSSGGPASSHVISYSNFKTQTERLLSVLADDRQVLMYVTMYADGKEEIDQDQFRDLLIAVYKLAMDHYPEGPQSCRYIFKTVQAVVDSAFHKKLTLKVGYLTNWILQHCPRLIVLLHRYIVHILSTGYRSVIEKCPYSKPNVSIYIFIFK
;
A
#
# COMPACT_ATOMS: atom_id res chain seq x y z
N MET A 1 68.16 11.39 -22.04
CA MET A 1 67.16 12.44 -22.33
C MET A 1 65.80 11.87 -22.00
N GLY A 2 65.23 12.33 -20.89
CA GLY A 2 64.05 11.74 -20.23
C GLY A 2 62.74 12.25 -20.82
N ASN A 3 61.78 11.33 -20.96
CA ASN A 3 60.48 11.54 -21.58
C ASN A 3 59.52 12.18 -20.57
N HIS A 4 58.99 13.36 -20.89
CA HIS A 4 57.95 14.04 -20.11
C HIS A 4 56.56 13.48 -20.49
N ASN A 5 55.90 12.79 -19.56
CA ASN A 5 54.48 12.47 -19.65
C ASN A 5 53.84 12.67 -18.27
N SER A 6 53.52 13.92 -17.94
CA SER A 6 52.89 14.31 -16.67
C SER A 6 51.73 15.29 -16.89
N PHE A 7 50.87 15.02 -17.88
CA PHE A 7 49.65 15.79 -18.15
C PHE A 7 48.47 14.88 -18.55
N ASN A 8 48.09 13.89 -17.73
CA ASN A 8 46.77 13.26 -17.87
C ASN A 8 46.26 12.44 -16.66
N LEU A 9 46.77 12.69 -15.45
CA LEU A 9 46.27 12.00 -14.24
C LEU A 9 45.19 12.82 -13.51
N ASN A 10 45.34 14.15 -13.43
CA ASN A 10 44.40 15.01 -12.70
C ASN A 10 42.98 15.10 -13.30
N HIS A 11 42.82 14.94 -14.62
CA HIS A 11 41.49 15.08 -15.24
C HIS A 11 40.63 13.83 -15.04
N LYS A 12 41.25 12.64 -15.02
CA LYS A 12 40.57 11.38 -14.69
C LYS A 12 40.15 11.32 -13.22
N GLU A 13 40.98 11.83 -12.31
CA GLU A 13 40.66 11.91 -10.87
C GLU A 13 39.60 12.97 -10.56
N GLN A 14 39.56 14.09 -11.29
CA GLN A 14 38.48 15.08 -11.20
C GLN A 14 37.15 14.55 -11.75
N LEU A 15 37.16 13.80 -12.86
CA LEU A 15 35.97 13.11 -13.38
C LEU A 15 35.51 11.98 -12.45
N HIS A 16 36.43 11.25 -11.80
CA HIS A 16 36.06 10.23 -10.82
C HIS A 16 35.50 10.83 -9.52
N SER A 17 36.08 11.92 -9.02
CA SER A 17 35.57 12.60 -7.82
C SER A 17 34.25 13.33 -8.09
N ALA A 18 34.04 13.91 -9.27
CA ALA A 18 32.75 14.45 -9.70
C ALA A 18 31.69 13.35 -9.86
N ARG A 19 32.07 12.16 -10.36
CA ARG A 19 31.17 11.00 -10.48
C ARG A 19 30.78 10.42 -9.12
N ILE A 20 31.73 10.33 -8.18
CA ILE A 20 31.48 9.88 -6.80
C ILE A 20 30.63 10.90 -6.03
N ASN A 21 30.85 12.20 -6.23
CA ASN A 21 30.02 13.26 -5.63
C ASN A 21 28.60 13.33 -6.24
N SER A 22 28.42 12.88 -7.48
CA SER A 22 27.08 12.80 -8.10
C SER A 22 26.26 11.58 -7.64
N LEU A 23 26.93 10.50 -7.20
CA LEU A 23 26.29 9.29 -6.66
C LEU A 23 25.86 9.45 -5.18
N ASN A 24 26.43 10.42 -4.46
CA ASN A 24 26.11 10.72 -3.05
C ASN A 24 25.01 11.78 -2.86
N LYS A 25 24.30 12.18 -3.93
CA LYS A 25 23.19 13.13 -3.88
C LYS A 25 21.81 12.48 -4.03
N ASP A 26 21.67 11.21 -3.68
CA ASP A 26 20.33 10.69 -3.41
C ASP A 26 20.00 11.00 -1.93
N PRO A 27 19.16 12.00 -1.63
CA PRO A 27 18.76 12.33 -0.25
C PRO A 27 18.02 11.19 0.45
N THR A 28 17.83 10.05 -0.23
CA THR A 28 17.27 8.81 0.30
C THR A 28 18.30 7.74 0.66
N LEU A 29 19.59 7.94 0.42
CA LEU A 29 20.64 6.98 0.78
C LEU A 29 20.73 6.90 2.32
N GLY A 30 20.29 5.78 2.91
CA GLY A 30 20.22 5.57 4.37
C GLY A 30 18.84 5.76 5.00
N MET A 31 17.84 6.24 4.25
CA MET A 31 16.47 6.34 4.75
C MET A 31 15.79 4.97 4.86
N LEU A 32 14.94 4.80 5.88
CA LEU A 32 14.10 3.60 6.00
C LEU A 32 13.10 3.54 4.82
N PRO A 33 12.71 2.33 4.36
CA PRO A 33 11.82 2.17 3.19
C PRO A 33 10.56 3.04 3.24
N MET A 34 9.95 3.19 4.43
CA MET A 34 8.74 3.98 4.62
C MET A 34 8.97 5.47 4.44
N GLU A 35 10.10 5.96 4.92
CA GLU A 35 10.45 7.38 4.78
C GLU A 35 10.73 7.71 3.31
N LYS A 36 11.38 6.79 2.59
CA LYS A 36 11.59 6.90 1.14
C LYS A 36 10.26 6.96 0.41
N LEU A 37 9.37 6.01 0.71
CA LEU A 37 8.03 5.96 0.11
C LEU A 37 7.28 7.28 0.32
N GLY A 38 7.20 7.75 1.57
CA GLY A 38 6.46 8.99 1.88
C GLY A 38 7.02 10.22 1.15
N LYS A 39 8.35 10.38 1.08
CA LYS A 39 8.96 11.50 0.32
C LYS A 39 8.67 11.42 -1.17
N LEU A 40 8.79 10.22 -1.77
CA LEU A 40 8.49 10.02 -3.19
C LEU A 40 7.02 10.34 -3.52
N LEU A 41 6.08 9.93 -2.66
CA LEU A 41 4.66 10.22 -2.86
C LEU A 41 4.36 11.72 -2.76
N ILE A 42 5.01 12.45 -1.86
CA ILE A 42 4.86 13.92 -1.75
C ILE A 42 5.38 14.59 -3.01
N GLN A 43 6.58 14.20 -3.44
CA GLN A 43 7.18 14.71 -4.66
C GLN A 43 6.24 14.49 -5.85
N LYS A 44 5.69 13.29 -6.00
CA LYS A 44 4.73 12.98 -7.08
C LYS A 44 3.41 13.73 -6.97
N SER A 45 2.90 13.91 -5.76
CA SER A 45 1.67 14.68 -5.54
C SER A 45 1.84 16.14 -5.90
N LEU A 46 3.02 16.70 -5.63
CA LEU A 46 3.37 18.06 -6.03
C LEU A 46 3.60 18.18 -7.55
N GLU A 47 4.33 17.24 -8.16
CA GLU A 47 4.67 17.24 -9.58
C GLU A 47 3.44 17.05 -10.49
N GLU A 48 2.54 16.11 -10.15
CA GLU A 48 1.44 15.70 -11.04
C GLU A 48 0.13 16.41 -10.73
N ASP A 49 -0.17 16.59 -9.44
CA ASP A 49 -1.47 17.06 -8.98
C ASP A 49 -1.38 18.46 -8.34
N SER A 50 -0.19 19.07 -8.23
CA SER A 50 0.06 20.35 -7.52
C SER A 50 -0.41 20.35 -6.06
N ILE A 51 -0.36 19.18 -5.40
CA ILE A 51 -0.81 18.99 -4.02
C ILE A 51 0.38 19.04 -3.07
N ASN A 52 0.29 19.88 -2.04
CA ASN A 52 1.25 19.90 -0.93
C ASN A 52 0.88 18.85 0.13
N GLY A 53 1.45 17.66 0.02
CA GLY A 53 1.16 16.49 0.85
C GLY A 53 1.10 15.23 0.00
N ILE A 54 0.61 14.13 0.56
CA ILE A 54 0.36 12.90 -0.22
C ILE A 54 -1.09 12.92 -0.67
N GLY A 55 -1.31 13.03 -1.98
CA GLY A 55 -2.64 12.99 -2.58
C GLY A 55 -3.17 11.57 -2.76
N CYS A 56 -4.48 11.39 -2.58
CA CYS A 56 -5.18 10.12 -2.82
C CYS A 56 -5.00 9.63 -4.27
N GLY A 57 -4.93 10.54 -5.25
CA GLY A 57 -4.69 10.23 -6.66
C GLY A 57 -3.37 9.50 -6.87
N VAL A 58 -2.26 10.15 -6.48
CA VAL A 58 -0.91 9.57 -6.51
C VAL A 58 -0.82 8.28 -5.68
N PHE A 59 -1.36 8.27 -4.46
CA PHE A 59 -1.36 7.07 -3.62
C PHE A 59 -1.95 5.85 -4.34
N LYS A 60 -3.11 6.01 -4.99
CA LYS A 60 -3.74 4.94 -5.79
C LYS A 60 -2.91 4.56 -7.00
N ARG A 61 -2.53 5.53 -7.85
CA ARG A 61 -1.83 5.30 -9.13
C ARG A 61 -0.51 4.54 -8.95
N TYR A 62 0.21 4.88 -7.89
CA TYR A 62 1.55 4.35 -7.68
C TYR A 62 1.57 3.07 -6.84
N LEU A 63 0.75 2.97 -5.80
CA LEU A 63 0.80 1.83 -4.87
C LEU A 63 -0.20 0.73 -5.18
N PHE A 64 -1.39 1.09 -5.67
CA PHE A 64 -2.49 0.14 -5.85
C PHE A 64 -3.17 0.31 -7.22
N PRO A 65 -2.42 0.25 -8.34
CA PRO A 65 -3.00 0.49 -9.67
C PRO A 65 -4.10 -0.53 -10.03
N GLN A 66 -4.01 -1.75 -9.51
CA GLN A 66 -4.98 -2.83 -9.78
C GLN A 66 -6.18 -2.82 -8.81
N TYR A 67 -6.05 -2.15 -7.66
CA TYR A 67 -7.07 -2.15 -6.59
C TYR A 67 -7.39 -0.73 -6.11
N PRO A 68 -7.87 0.17 -7.00
CA PRO A 68 -8.06 1.59 -6.67
C PRO A 68 -9.08 1.83 -5.55
N GLU A 69 -10.14 1.00 -5.47
CA GLU A 69 -11.17 1.15 -4.44
C GLU A 69 -10.67 0.73 -3.05
N MET A 70 -9.87 -0.34 -2.98
CA MET A 70 -9.20 -0.76 -1.74
C MET A 70 -8.25 0.35 -1.25
N ALA A 71 -7.50 0.93 -2.18
CA ALA A 71 -6.56 2.01 -1.87
C ALA A 71 -7.24 3.29 -1.43
N ARG A 72 -8.39 3.63 -2.02
CA ARG A 72 -9.23 4.74 -1.57
C ARG A 72 -9.72 4.53 -0.14
N LYS A 73 -10.21 3.33 0.21
CA LYS A 73 -10.63 3.00 1.58
C LYS A 73 -9.46 3.04 2.56
N LEU A 74 -8.30 2.47 2.19
CA LEU A 74 -7.08 2.53 2.98
C LEU A 74 -6.62 3.97 3.23
N PHE A 75 -6.60 4.80 2.19
CA PHE A 75 -6.21 6.20 2.29
C PHE A 75 -7.15 6.98 3.22
N ALA A 76 -8.46 6.82 3.03
CA ALA A 76 -9.47 7.43 3.91
C ALA A 76 -9.28 6.99 5.36
N PHE A 77 -9.02 5.70 5.59
CA PHE A 77 -8.74 5.16 6.92
C PHE A 77 -7.50 5.81 7.54
N LEU A 78 -6.37 5.88 6.83
CA LEU A 78 -5.16 6.56 7.33
C LEU A 78 -5.41 8.03 7.68
N VAL A 79 -6.18 8.74 6.85
CA VAL A 79 -6.58 10.14 7.12
C VAL A 79 -7.39 10.21 8.42
N THR A 80 -8.46 9.41 8.53
CA THR A 80 -9.36 9.45 9.70
C THR A 80 -8.67 9.01 10.99
N SER A 81 -7.80 7.99 10.93
CA SER A 81 -7.00 7.53 12.07
C SER A 81 -5.98 8.57 12.55
N SER A 82 -5.64 9.55 11.70
CA SER A 82 -4.82 10.69 12.06
C SER A 82 -5.62 11.89 12.61
N GLY A 83 -6.95 11.76 12.73
CA GLY A 83 -7.86 12.84 13.14
C GLY A 83 -8.30 13.76 12.00
N GLY A 84 -7.96 13.44 10.76
CA GLY A 84 -8.41 14.18 9.58
C GLY A 84 -9.85 13.82 9.16
N PRO A 85 -10.53 14.67 8.39
CA PRO A 85 -11.88 14.38 7.90
C PRO A 85 -11.86 13.30 6.81
N ALA A 86 -12.85 12.42 6.80
CA ALA A 86 -12.97 11.34 5.80
C ALA A 86 -13.05 11.83 4.34
N SER A 87 -13.48 13.08 4.13
CA SER A 87 -13.52 13.74 2.83
C SER A 87 -12.15 14.26 2.36
N SER A 88 -11.11 14.24 3.20
CA SER A 88 -9.80 14.72 2.78
C SER A 88 -9.19 13.79 1.74
N HIS A 89 -8.76 14.39 0.63
CA HIS A 89 -8.00 13.71 -0.41
C HIS A 89 -6.47 13.87 -0.24
N VAL A 90 -6.04 14.45 0.89
CA VAL A 90 -4.63 14.72 1.18
C VAL A 90 -4.30 14.29 2.62
N ILE A 91 -3.12 13.71 2.81
CA ILE A 91 -2.54 13.41 4.12
C ILE A 91 -1.14 14.02 4.23
N SER A 92 -0.79 14.57 5.39
CA SER A 92 0.56 15.09 5.63
C SER A 92 1.59 13.95 5.74
N TYR A 93 2.86 14.26 5.50
CA TYR A 93 3.95 13.30 5.66
C TYR A 93 3.98 12.65 7.05
N SER A 94 3.87 13.47 8.11
CA SER A 94 3.94 13.02 9.49
C SER A 94 2.79 12.06 9.81
N ASN A 95 1.57 12.42 9.44
CA ASN A 95 0.39 11.60 9.67
C ASN A 95 0.48 10.30 8.86
N PHE A 96 0.88 10.37 7.59
CA PHE A 96 1.08 9.19 6.76
C PHE A 96 2.10 8.24 7.37
N LYS A 97 3.27 8.75 7.78
CA LYS A 97 4.33 7.96 8.40
C LYS A 97 3.80 7.26 9.67
N THR A 98 3.24 8.03 10.61
CA THR A 98 2.74 7.48 11.88
C THR A 98 1.63 6.45 11.68
N GLN A 99 0.63 6.72 10.82
CA GLN A 99 -0.46 5.77 10.62
C GLN A 99 -0.02 4.52 9.86
N THR A 100 0.92 4.65 8.92
CA THR A 100 1.46 3.49 8.22
C THR A 100 2.31 2.63 9.14
N GLU A 101 3.17 3.22 9.97
CA GLU A 101 3.94 2.49 10.99
C GLU A 101 3.02 1.74 11.98
N ARG A 102 1.94 2.38 12.42
CA ARG A 102 0.91 1.73 13.24
C ARG A 102 0.30 0.53 12.52
N LEU A 103 -0.11 0.69 11.26
CA LEU A 103 -0.67 -0.40 10.46
C LEU A 103 0.31 -1.58 10.33
N LEU A 104 1.59 -1.29 10.05
CA LEU A 104 2.64 -2.29 9.93
C LEU A 104 2.93 -3.02 11.25
N SER A 105 2.66 -2.39 12.39
CA SER A 105 2.85 -2.99 13.71
C SER A 105 1.70 -3.92 14.15
N VAL A 106 0.61 -4.02 13.37
CA VAL A 106 -0.55 -4.85 13.72
C VAL A 106 -0.29 -6.33 13.39
N LEU A 107 0.28 -7.06 14.35
CA LEU A 107 0.65 -8.47 14.16
C LEU A 107 -0.46 -9.46 14.53
N ALA A 108 -1.32 -9.12 15.48
CA ALA A 108 -2.33 -10.04 16.00
C ALA A 108 -3.56 -10.12 15.08
N ASP A 109 -4.01 -11.33 14.77
CA ASP A 109 -5.10 -11.60 13.83
C ASP A 109 -6.40 -10.87 14.21
N ASP A 110 -6.76 -10.85 15.49
CA ASP A 110 -7.94 -10.15 15.99
C ASP A 110 -7.87 -8.63 15.72
N ARG A 111 -6.70 -8.05 15.93
CA ARG A 111 -6.44 -6.63 15.65
C ARG A 111 -6.43 -6.33 14.15
N GLN A 112 -5.93 -7.25 13.33
CA GLN A 112 -6.00 -7.11 11.87
C GLN A 112 -7.46 -7.14 11.41
N VAL A 113 -8.25 -8.14 11.82
CA VAL A 113 -9.67 -8.24 11.46
C VAL A 113 -10.41 -6.98 11.87
N LEU A 114 -10.25 -6.53 13.12
CA LEU A 114 -10.90 -5.31 13.61
C LEU A 114 -10.54 -4.09 12.75
N MET A 115 -9.26 -3.92 12.42
CA MET A 115 -8.77 -2.80 11.62
C MET A 115 -9.42 -2.79 10.22
N TYR A 116 -9.47 -3.93 9.52
CA TYR A 116 -10.04 -3.99 8.19
C TYR A 116 -11.57 -3.90 8.18
N VAL A 117 -12.26 -4.47 9.17
CA VAL A 117 -13.71 -4.27 9.30
C VAL A 117 -14.01 -2.79 9.55
N THR A 118 -13.26 -2.13 10.43
CA THR A 118 -13.40 -0.68 10.71
C THR A 118 -13.11 0.17 9.46
N MET A 119 -12.09 -0.19 8.69
CA MET A 119 -11.76 0.47 7.42
C MET A 119 -12.91 0.37 6.41
N TYR A 120 -13.53 -0.80 6.28
CA TYR A 120 -14.65 -0.98 5.35
C TYR A 120 -15.96 -0.36 5.85
N ALA A 121 -16.15 -0.25 7.16
CA ALA A 121 -17.22 0.50 7.81
C ALA A 121 -17.05 2.03 7.72
N ASP A 122 -15.99 2.51 7.05
CA ASP A 122 -15.65 3.93 6.93
C ASP A 122 -15.50 4.62 8.31
N GLY A 123 -14.94 3.89 9.29
CA GLY A 123 -14.71 4.37 10.66
C GLY A 123 -15.95 4.41 11.55
N LYS A 124 -17.11 3.95 11.08
CA LYS A 124 -18.36 3.89 11.86
C LYS A 124 -18.35 2.71 12.83
N GLU A 125 -19.20 2.79 13.86
CA GLU A 125 -19.41 1.67 14.80
C GLU A 125 -20.17 0.48 14.19
N GLU A 126 -20.89 0.74 13.10
CA GLU A 126 -21.72 -0.23 12.41
C GLU A 126 -21.31 -0.34 10.95
N ILE A 127 -21.43 -1.56 10.45
CA ILE A 127 -21.16 -1.92 9.06
C ILE A 127 -22.43 -2.48 8.43
N ASP A 128 -22.73 -2.03 7.22
CA ASP A 128 -23.84 -2.55 6.44
C ASP A 128 -23.44 -3.75 5.55
N GLN A 129 -24.44 -4.37 4.93
CA GLN A 129 -24.24 -5.54 4.08
C GLN A 129 -23.35 -5.26 2.86
N ASP A 130 -23.43 -4.07 2.28
CA ASP A 130 -22.68 -3.72 1.07
C ASP A 130 -21.22 -3.43 1.39
N GLN A 131 -20.96 -2.74 2.51
CA GLN A 131 -19.61 -2.55 3.04
C GLN A 131 -18.93 -3.90 3.37
N PHE A 132 -19.66 -4.85 3.95
CA PHE A 132 -19.10 -6.18 4.20
C PHE A 132 -18.89 -6.98 2.91
N ARG A 133 -19.83 -6.90 1.97
CA ARG A 133 -19.68 -7.49 0.63
C ARG A 133 -18.45 -6.96 -0.10
N ASP A 134 -18.22 -5.65 -0.05
CA ASP A 134 -17.06 -5.00 -0.65
C ASP A 134 -15.75 -5.54 -0.08
N LEU A 135 -15.69 -5.75 1.24
CA LEU A 135 -14.54 -6.40 1.90
C LEU A 135 -14.32 -7.81 1.34
N LEU A 136 -15.37 -8.63 1.29
CA LEU A 136 -15.28 -10.00 0.78
C LEU A 136 -14.84 -10.05 -0.69
N ILE A 137 -15.38 -9.17 -1.53
CA ILE A 137 -15.01 -9.06 -2.95
C ILE A 137 -13.55 -8.60 -3.11
N ALA A 138 -13.10 -7.64 -2.29
CA ALA A 138 -11.72 -7.17 -2.35
C ALA A 138 -10.72 -8.28 -1.99
N VAL A 139 -11.02 -9.07 -0.95
CA VAL A 139 -10.19 -10.22 -0.58
C VAL A 139 -10.23 -11.30 -1.67
N TYR A 140 -11.42 -11.59 -2.21
CA TYR A 140 -11.58 -12.56 -3.28
C TYR A 140 -10.75 -12.21 -4.51
N LYS A 141 -10.87 -10.97 -5.01
CA LYS A 141 -10.09 -10.50 -6.17
C LYS A 141 -8.60 -10.66 -5.92
N LEU A 142 -8.14 -10.19 -4.77
CA LEU A 142 -6.73 -10.31 -4.38
C LEU A 142 -6.26 -11.77 -4.36
N ALA A 143 -7.05 -12.68 -3.80
CA ALA A 143 -6.73 -14.10 -3.73
C ALA A 143 -6.68 -14.78 -5.10
N MET A 144 -7.63 -14.44 -5.98
CA MET A 144 -7.71 -15.06 -7.29
C MET A 144 -6.67 -14.52 -8.27
N ASP A 145 -6.38 -13.22 -8.23
CA ASP A 145 -5.36 -12.60 -9.08
C ASP A 145 -3.95 -13.12 -8.78
N HIS A 146 -3.72 -13.60 -7.55
CA HIS A 146 -2.45 -14.15 -7.09
C HIS A 146 -2.48 -15.67 -6.87
N TYR A 147 -3.44 -16.36 -7.46
CA TYR A 147 -3.53 -17.80 -7.32
C TYR A 147 -2.29 -18.49 -7.94
N PRO A 148 -1.72 -19.55 -7.32
CA PRO A 148 -0.45 -20.15 -7.77
C PRO A 148 -0.45 -20.63 -9.23
N GLU A 149 -1.59 -21.13 -9.71
CA GLU A 149 -1.79 -21.60 -11.09
C GLU A 149 -2.16 -20.46 -12.07
N GLY A 150 -1.94 -19.22 -11.66
CA GLY A 150 -2.33 -18.02 -12.39
C GLY A 150 -3.75 -17.53 -12.09
N PRO A 151 -4.14 -16.33 -12.57
CA PRO A 151 -5.39 -15.68 -12.22
C PRO A 151 -6.62 -16.55 -12.45
N GLN A 152 -7.43 -16.73 -11.41
CA GLN A 152 -8.65 -17.55 -11.46
C GLN A 152 -9.92 -16.69 -11.46
N SER A 153 -11.04 -17.29 -11.84
CA SER A 153 -12.35 -16.66 -11.69
C SER A 153 -13.40 -17.67 -11.24
N CYS A 154 -14.43 -17.19 -10.54
CA CYS A 154 -15.53 -17.99 -10.05
C CYS A 154 -16.83 -17.44 -10.62
N ARG A 155 -17.50 -18.23 -11.45
CA ARG A 155 -18.78 -17.87 -12.10
C ARG A 155 -19.86 -17.48 -11.09
N TYR A 156 -19.85 -18.08 -9.91
CA TYR A 156 -20.89 -17.88 -8.89
C TYR A 156 -20.45 -16.99 -7.74
N ILE A 157 -19.37 -16.22 -7.89
CA ILE A 157 -18.80 -15.42 -6.80
C ILE A 157 -19.83 -14.53 -6.10
N PHE A 158 -20.67 -13.83 -6.85
CA PHE A 158 -21.68 -12.93 -6.26
C PHE A 158 -22.69 -13.68 -5.41
N LYS A 159 -23.10 -14.89 -5.82
CA LYS A 159 -24.01 -15.75 -5.05
C LYS A 159 -23.33 -16.28 -3.79
N THR A 160 -22.07 -16.71 -3.91
CA THR A 160 -21.28 -17.19 -2.77
C THR A 160 -21.08 -16.09 -1.74
N VAL A 161 -20.67 -14.89 -2.17
CA VAL A 161 -20.49 -13.73 -1.28
C VAL A 161 -21.82 -13.33 -0.63
N GLN A 162 -22.92 -13.32 -1.39
CA GLN A 162 -24.24 -13.04 -0.81
C GLN A 162 -24.60 -14.04 0.29
N ALA A 163 -24.37 -15.34 0.09
CA ALA A 163 -24.67 -16.34 1.11
C ALA A 163 -23.85 -16.12 2.40
N VAL A 164 -22.58 -15.70 2.27
CA VAL A 164 -21.73 -15.33 3.42
C VAL A 164 -22.31 -14.11 4.14
N VAL A 165 -22.68 -13.06 3.40
CA VAL A 165 -23.32 -11.86 3.97
C VAL A 165 -24.62 -12.22 4.69
N ASP A 166 -25.49 -13.03 4.08
CA ASP A 166 -26.76 -13.46 4.66
C ASP A 166 -26.55 -14.25 5.96
N SER A 167 -25.54 -15.12 5.98
CA SER A 167 -25.18 -15.91 7.17
C SER A 167 -24.62 -15.06 8.32
N ALA A 168 -23.93 -13.96 8.02
CA ALA A 168 -23.42 -13.05 9.05
C ALA A 168 -24.54 -12.13 9.59
N PHE A 169 -25.37 -11.59 8.70
CA PHE A 169 -26.35 -10.56 9.04
C PHE A 169 -27.67 -11.11 9.58
N HIS A 170 -28.04 -12.36 9.27
CA HIS A 170 -29.30 -12.97 9.73
C HIS A 170 -30.51 -12.03 9.54
N LYS A 171 -30.65 -11.46 8.33
CA LYS A 171 -31.69 -10.47 7.94
C LYS A 171 -31.58 -9.07 8.57
N LYS A 172 -30.55 -8.77 9.36
CA LYS A 172 -30.27 -7.40 9.82
C LYS A 172 -29.72 -6.54 8.67
N LEU A 173 -29.91 -5.24 8.75
CA LEU A 173 -29.36 -4.27 7.78
C LEU A 173 -27.93 -3.86 8.14
N THR A 174 -27.64 -3.73 9.43
CA THR A 174 -26.33 -3.36 9.97
C THR A 174 -25.91 -4.30 11.10
N LEU A 175 -24.60 -4.40 11.34
CA LEU A 175 -24.00 -5.09 12.47
C LEU A 175 -22.99 -4.19 13.15
N LYS A 176 -22.82 -4.33 14.47
CA LYS A 176 -21.69 -3.71 15.18
C LYS A 176 -20.37 -4.28 14.66
N VAL A 177 -19.38 -3.42 14.44
CA VAL A 177 -18.03 -3.80 13.96
C VAL A 177 -17.41 -4.90 14.81
N GLY A 178 -17.53 -4.81 16.15
CA GLY A 178 -17.00 -5.83 17.06
C GLY A 178 -17.68 -7.19 16.91
N TYR A 179 -18.99 -7.22 16.64
CA TYR A 179 -19.71 -8.47 16.39
C TYR A 179 -19.21 -9.13 15.10
N LEU A 180 -19.13 -8.37 14.00
CA LEU A 180 -18.67 -8.91 12.72
C LEU A 180 -17.20 -9.35 12.79
N THR A 181 -16.36 -8.62 13.52
CA THR A 181 -14.96 -9.01 13.80
C THR A 181 -14.90 -10.41 14.42
N ASN A 182 -15.68 -10.65 15.47
CA ASN A 182 -15.75 -11.95 16.12
C ASN A 182 -16.30 -13.04 15.20
N TRP A 183 -17.32 -12.72 14.40
CA TRP A 183 -17.89 -13.64 13.42
C TRP A 183 -16.85 -14.08 12.38
N ILE A 184 -16.06 -13.14 11.83
CA ILE A 184 -14.98 -13.45 10.87
C ILE A 184 -13.91 -14.32 11.55
N LEU A 185 -13.51 -14.02 12.78
CA LEU A 185 -12.52 -14.82 13.50
C LEU A 185 -13.00 -16.28 13.71
N GLN A 186 -14.29 -16.49 13.93
CA GLN A 186 -14.87 -17.82 14.16
C GLN A 186 -15.06 -18.62 12.86
N HIS A 187 -15.50 -17.95 11.78
CA HIS A 187 -15.95 -18.64 10.56
C HIS A 187 -14.98 -18.50 9.38
N CYS A 188 -14.18 -17.44 9.32
CA CYS A 188 -13.33 -17.08 8.20
C CYS A 188 -11.96 -16.46 8.62
N PRO A 189 -11.20 -17.06 9.56
CA PRO A 189 -10.04 -16.42 10.19
C PRO A 189 -8.92 -16.01 9.22
N ARG A 190 -8.74 -16.78 8.13
CA ARG A 190 -7.66 -16.53 7.16
C ARG A 190 -7.99 -15.45 6.12
N LEU A 191 -9.24 -14.99 6.08
CA LEU A 191 -9.73 -14.06 5.06
C LEU A 191 -8.95 -12.75 5.09
N ILE A 192 -8.74 -12.20 6.29
CA ILE A 192 -8.10 -10.90 6.46
C ILE A 192 -6.58 -10.97 6.38
N VAL A 193 -5.96 -12.08 6.76
CA VAL A 193 -4.50 -12.25 6.77
C VAL A 193 -3.89 -12.01 5.39
N LEU A 194 -4.55 -12.48 4.33
CA LEU A 194 -4.08 -12.26 2.95
C LEU A 194 -4.09 -10.77 2.59
N LEU A 195 -5.19 -10.08 2.87
CA LEU A 195 -5.34 -8.65 2.63
C LEU A 195 -4.29 -7.84 3.39
N HIS A 196 -4.05 -8.21 4.64
CA HIS A 196 -3.06 -7.57 5.48
C HIS A 196 -1.66 -7.72 4.89
N ARG A 197 -1.24 -8.94 4.58
CA ARG A 197 0.07 -9.23 3.99
C ARG A 197 0.31 -8.45 2.70
N TYR A 198 -0.71 -8.37 1.83
CA TYR A 198 -0.61 -7.61 0.59
C TYR A 198 -0.41 -6.12 0.85
N ILE A 199 -1.23 -5.50 1.71
CA ILE A 199 -1.11 -4.06 2.02
C ILE A 199 0.23 -3.75 2.69
N VAL A 200 0.63 -4.55 3.68
CA VAL A 200 1.94 -4.43 4.35
C VAL A 200 3.08 -4.52 3.34
N HIS A 201 3.00 -5.48 2.42
CA HIS A 201 4.00 -5.65 1.37
C HIS A 201 4.08 -4.39 0.50
N ILE A 202 2.96 -3.94 -0.06
CA ILE A 202 2.91 -2.75 -0.92
C ILE A 202 3.43 -1.50 -0.19
N LEU A 203 3.08 -1.30 1.07
CA LEU A 203 3.57 -0.14 1.83
C LEU A 203 5.07 -0.26 2.13
N SER A 204 5.59 -1.48 2.34
CA SER A 204 7.01 -1.70 2.65
C SER A 204 7.91 -1.66 1.42
N THR A 205 7.40 -2.06 0.25
CA THR A 205 8.19 -2.20 -1.00
C THR A 205 7.81 -1.19 -2.08
N GLY A 206 6.69 -0.49 -1.93
CA GLY A 206 6.09 0.38 -2.95
C GLY A 206 6.97 1.55 -3.40
N TYR A 207 7.98 1.94 -2.60
CA TYR A 207 8.98 2.92 -3.03
C TYR A 207 9.69 2.48 -4.32
N ARG A 208 9.88 1.16 -4.53
CA ARG A 208 10.47 0.61 -5.75
C ARG A 208 9.57 0.85 -6.96
N SER A 209 8.27 0.57 -6.81
CA SER A 209 7.28 0.81 -7.86
C SER A 209 7.16 2.28 -8.22
N VAL A 210 7.32 3.19 -7.25
CA VAL A 210 7.35 4.64 -7.52
C VAL A 210 8.60 5.03 -8.28
N ILE A 211 9.77 4.48 -7.91
CA ILE A 211 11.03 4.72 -8.62
C ILE A 211 10.97 4.18 -10.04
N GLU A 212 10.54 2.93 -10.26
CA GLU A 212 10.48 2.32 -11.60
C GLU A 212 9.55 3.07 -12.56
N LYS A 213 8.49 3.69 -12.04
CA LYS A 213 7.58 4.55 -12.79
C LYS A 213 8.09 5.99 -12.93
N CYS A 214 9.20 6.37 -12.28
CA CYS A 214 9.90 7.62 -12.55
C CYS A 214 10.75 7.49 -13.83
N PRO A 215 10.66 8.45 -14.76
CA PRO A 215 11.41 8.41 -16.03
C PRO A 215 12.95 8.53 -15.89
N TYR A 216 13.50 8.55 -14.67
CA TYR A 216 14.94 8.71 -14.41
C TYR A 216 15.65 7.48 -13.79
N SER A 217 14.96 6.37 -13.53
CA SER A 217 15.62 5.16 -13.02
C SER A 217 15.80 4.11 -14.11
N LYS A 218 17.06 3.69 -14.31
CA LYS A 218 17.40 2.58 -15.21
C LYS A 218 16.67 1.30 -14.76
N PRO A 219 16.15 0.50 -15.71
CA PRO A 219 15.41 -0.71 -15.38
C PRO A 219 16.36 -1.74 -14.78
N ASN A 220 16.06 -2.22 -13.57
CA ASN A 220 16.68 -3.43 -13.04
C ASN A 220 15.60 -4.41 -12.60
N VAL A 221 15.36 -5.36 -13.51
CA VAL A 221 14.98 -6.77 -13.35
C VAL A 221 13.88 -7.11 -12.34
N SER A 222 12.78 -7.63 -12.91
CA SER A 222 11.69 -8.35 -12.28
C SER A 222 12.10 -9.21 -11.08
N ILE A 223 11.42 -9.01 -9.96
CA ILE A 223 11.30 -10.01 -8.90
C ILE A 223 9.80 -10.21 -8.63
N TYR A 224 9.14 -10.94 -9.54
CA TYR A 224 8.09 -11.85 -9.10
C TYR A 224 8.78 -13.03 -8.41
N ILE A 225 8.08 -13.65 -7.47
CA ILE A 225 8.52 -14.74 -6.57
C ILE A 225 9.04 -14.21 -5.24
N PHE A 226 8.12 -14.01 -4.29
CA PHE A 226 8.31 -14.39 -2.88
C PHE A 226 7.02 -14.34 -2.02
N ILE A 227 5.83 -14.14 -2.62
CA ILE A 227 4.59 -13.92 -1.84
C ILE A 227 3.83 -15.23 -1.51
N PHE A 228 4.17 -16.39 -2.07
CA PHE A 228 3.39 -17.63 -1.90
C PHE A 228 4.20 -18.89 -1.57
N LYS A 229 5.20 -18.79 -0.69
CA LYS A 229 5.74 -19.98 0.00
C LYS A 229 5.56 -19.83 1.50
#